data_AF-A0A5B0RQ56-F1
#
_entry.id   AF-A0A5B0RQ56-F1
#
_cell.length_a   1.000
_cell.length_b   1.000
_cell.length_c   1.000
_cell.angle_alpha   90.00
_cell.angle_beta   90.00
_cell.angle_gamma   90.00
#
_symmetry.space_group_name_H-M   'P 1'
#
loop_
_entity.id
_entity.type
_entity.pdbx_description
1 polymer ?
#
loop_
_entity_poly.entity_id
_entity_poly.type
_entity_poly.pdbx_seq_one_letter_code
_entity_poly.pdbx_strand_id
1 'polypeptide(L)'
;MLEQMLAKTNTYLNEALRCDVILIATALNPSFRLSIFKFSFPSHHNHTQNLLESLFNTRKAKISVPTESAPPVAADKSKSIKQARKQTDYFPDSVKAPVTDELAIYLGGP
;
A
#
# COMPACT_ATOMS: atom_id res chain seq x y z
N MET A 1 -4.96 -27.32 9.69
CA MET A 1 -3.81 -26.40 9.56
C MET A 1 -4.21 -25.09 8.86
N LEU A 2 -4.76 -25.15 7.65
CA LEU A 2 -5.23 -23.96 6.91
C LEU A 2 -6.24 -23.10 7.69
N GLU A 3 -7.26 -23.70 8.31
CA GLU A 3 -8.25 -22.99 9.14
C GLU A 3 -7.63 -22.19 10.30
N GLN A 4 -6.62 -22.77 10.97
CA GLN A 4 -5.92 -22.08 12.06
C GLN A 4 -5.07 -20.91 11.55
N MET A 5 -4.48 -21.05 10.36
CA MET A 5 -3.75 -19.95 9.72
C MET A 5 -4.71 -18.84 9.32
N LEU A 6 -5.87 -19.18 8.75
CA LEU A 6 -6.90 -18.22 8.37
C LEU A 6 -7.42 -17.46 9.60
N ALA A 7 -7.70 -18.16 10.69
CA ALA A 7 -8.10 -17.54 11.96
C ALA A 7 -7.04 -16.54 12.46
N LYS A 8 -5.75 -16.91 12.45
CA LYS A 8 -4.65 -16.00 12.84
C LYS A 8 -4.54 -14.80 11.91
N THR A 9 -4.66 -15.00 10.61
CA THR A 9 -4.64 -13.90 9.61
C THR A 9 -5.78 -12.92 9.86
N ASN A 10 -7.00 -13.43 10.13
CA ASN A 10 -8.15 -12.58 10.46
C ASN A 10 -7.93 -11.79 11.75
N THR A 11 -7.27 -12.37 12.75
CA THR A 11 -6.92 -11.67 13.98
C THR A 11 -5.99 -10.48 13.70
N TYR A 12 -4.89 -10.71 12.98
CA TYR A 12 -3.96 -9.63 12.63
C TYR A 12 -4.58 -8.58 11.71
N LEU A 13 -5.42 -9.00 10.77
CA LEU A 13 -6.17 -8.08 9.93
C LEU A 13 -7.08 -7.17 10.77
N ASN A 14 -7.85 -7.74 11.70
CA ASN A 14 -8.70 -6.96 12.60
C ASN A 14 -7.90 -6.00 13.48
N GLU A 15 -6.73 -6.43 13.96
CA GLU A 15 -5.85 -5.56 14.74
C GLU A 15 -5.32 -4.39 13.89
N ALA A 16 -4.81 -4.67 12.69
CA ALA A 16 -4.35 -3.66 11.75
C ALA A 16 -5.45 -2.67 11.38
N LEU A 17 -6.68 -3.15 11.16
CA LEU A 17 -7.85 -2.32 10.84
C LEU A 17 -8.32 -1.46 12.02
N ARG A 18 -7.92 -1.75 13.26
CA ARG A 18 -8.19 -0.91 14.43
C ARG A 18 -7.13 0.16 14.66
N CYS A 19 -6.02 0.14 13.92
CA CYS A 19 -4.94 1.11 14.03
C CYS A 19 -5.08 2.20 12.96
N ASP A 20 -5.46 3.41 13.39
CA ASP A 20 -5.67 4.55 12.49
C ASP A 20 -4.41 4.89 11.68
N VAL A 21 -3.22 4.77 12.28
CA VAL A 21 -1.94 5.01 11.58
C VAL A 21 -1.76 4.06 10.42
N ILE A 22 -2.05 2.77 10.62
CA ILE A 22 -1.97 1.76 9.55
C ILE A 22 -3.02 2.07 8.49
N LEU A 23 -4.27 2.37 8.87
CA LEU A 23 -5.32 2.73 7.92
C LEU A 23 -4.93 3.92 7.03
N ILE A 24 -4.42 5.00 7.63
CA ILE A 24 -4.00 6.20 6.92
C ILE A 24 -2.78 5.89 6.05
N ALA A 25 -1.77 5.19 6.57
CA ALA A 25 -0.59 4.82 5.80
C ALA A 25 -0.94 3.99 4.57
N THR A 26 -1.86 3.02 4.70
CA THR A 26 -2.35 2.21 3.57
C THR A 26 -3.17 3.05 2.58
N ALA A 27 -4.09 3.89 3.04
CA ALA A 27 -4.92 4.74 2.16
C ALA A 27 -4.13 5.85 1.45
N LEU A 28 -3.04 6.33 2.07
CA LEU A 28 -2.11 7.28 1.51
C LEU A 28 -0.92 6.60 0.80
N ASN A 29 -0.86 5.26 0.78
CA ASN A 29 0.24 4.54 0.16
C ASN A 29 0.25 4.85 -1.35
N PRO A 30 1.36 5.36 -1.88
CA PRO A 30 1.40 5.74 -3.28
C PRO A 30 1.14 4.57 -4.24
N SER A 31 1.63 3.37 -3.93
CA SER A 31 1.36 2.17 -4.74
C SER A 31 -0.13 1.83 -4.76
N PHE A 32 -0.80 1.94 -3.61
CA PHE A 32 -2.26 1.73 -3.52
C PHE A 32 -3.03 2.72 -4.39
N ARG A 33 -2.67 4.00 -4.32
CA ARG A 33 -3.30 5.05 -5.15
C ARG A 33 -3.00 4.86 -6.64
N LEU A 34 -1.77 4.50 -7.00
CA LEU A 34 -1.39 4.24 -8.39
C LEU A 34 -2.15 3.05 -8.99
N SER A 35 -2.42 2.02 -8.20
CA SER A 35 -3.28 0.90 -8.62
C SER A 35 -4.70 1.34 -8.94
N ILE A 36 -5.28 2.25 -8.15
CA ILE A 36 -6.59 2.85 -8.45
C ILE A 36 -6.54 3.61 -9.79
N PHE A 37 -5.48 4.41 -10.02
CA PHE A 37 -5.29 5.11 -11.30
C PHE A 37 -5.11 4.15 -12.46
N LYS A 38 -4.37 3.05 -12.27
CA LYS A 38 -4.16 2.04 -13.30
C LYS A 38 -5.48 1.40 -13.73
N PHE A 39 -6.36 1.11 -12.76
CA PHE A 39 -7.65 0.47 -13.02
C PHE A 39 -8.71 1.46 -13.53
N SER A 40 -8.88 2.60 -12.87
CA SER A 40 -10.00 3.52 -13.11
C SER A 40 -9.66 4.66 -14.09
N PHE A 41 -8.39 5.04 -14.19
CA PHE A 41 -7.92 6.20 -14.97
C PHE A 41 -6.61 5.91 -15.74
N PRO A 42 -6.57 4.85 -16.57
CA PRO A 42 -5.31 4.35 -17.15
C PRO A 42 -4.57 5.41 -17.96
N SER A 43 -5.28 6.32 -18.64
CA SER A 43 -4.68 7.44 -19.40
C SER A 43 -3.88 8.42 -18.54
N HIS A 44 -4.17 8.49 -17.23
CA HIS A 44 -3.52 9.41 -16.29
C HIS A 44 -2.56 8.68 -15.34
N HIS A 45 -2.39 7.36 -15.46
CA HIS A 45 -1.53 6.57 -14.59
C HIS A 45 -0.06 7.03 -14.65
N ASN A 46 0.52 7.07 -15.86
CA ASN A 46 1.91 7.49 -16.06
C ASN A 46 2.16 8.92 -15.59
N HIS A 47 1.24 9.85 -15.89
CA HIS A 47 1.35 11.23 -15.42
C HIS A 47 1.36 11.33 -13.90
N THR A 48 0.47 10.58 -13.24
CA THR A 48 0.36 10.55 -11.78
C THR A 48 1.60 9.95 -11.13
N GLN A 49 2.15 8.87 -11.72
CA GLN A 49 3.40 8.26 -11.26
C GLN A 49 4.57 9.25 -11.34
N ASN A 50 4.75 9.92 -12.49
CA ASN A 50 5.84 10.88 -12.68
C ASN A 50 5.75 12.06 -11.69
N LEU A 51 4.52 12.57 -11.45
CA LEU A 51 4.29 13.64 -10.49
C LEU A 51 4.67 13.22 -9.06
N LEU A 52 4.28 12.02 -8.67
CA LEU A 52 4.59 11.45 -7.36
C LEU A 52 6.09 11.26 -7.15
N GLU A 53 6.81 10.73 -8.15
CA GLU A 53 8.27 10.56 -8.10
C GLU A 53 8.98 11.91 -7.96
N SER A 54 8.56 12.92 -8.72
CA SER A 54 9.09 14.28 -8.62
C SER A 54 8.91 14.88 -7.22
N LEU A 55 7.71 14.76 -6.64
CA LEU A 55 7.43 15.23 -5.29
C LEU A 55 8.24 14.49 -4.23
N PHE A 56 8.40 13.18 -4.38
CA PHE A 56 9.20 12.36 -3.47
C PHE A 56 10.67 12.77 -3.50
N ASN A 57 11.26 12.88 -4.68
CA ASN A 57 12.65 13.30 -4.86
C ASN A 57 12.87 14.72 -4.32
N THR A 58 11.92 15.63 -4.55
CA THR A 58 11.96 17.00 -4.00
C THR A 58 11.97 17.00 -2.48
N ARG A 59 11.11 16.19 -1.84
CA ARG A 59 11.08 16.07 -0.37
C ARG A 59 12.35 15.40 0.17
N LYS A 60 12.83 14.37 -0.50
CA LYS A 60 14.07 13.68 -0.14
C LYS A 60 15.26 14.64 -0.13
N ALA A 61 15.37 15.50 -1.15
CA ALA A 61 16.40 16.54 -1.23
C ALA A 61 16.29 17.58 -0.10
N LYS A 62 15.08 17.94 0.33
CA LYS A 62 14.84 18.87 1.45
C LYS A 62 15.21 18.25 2.80
N ILE A 63 14.91 16.97 3.01
CA ILE A 63 15.19 16.27 4.28
C ILE A 63 16.68 15.92 4.41
N SER A 64 17.40 15.73 3.30
CA SER A 64 18.86 15.53 3.34
C SER A 64 19.65 16.79 3.73
N VAL A 65 19.01 17.94 3.88
CA VAL A 65 19.62 19.14 4.45
C VAL A 65 19.46 19.06 5.97
N PRO A 66 20.56 19.10 6.77
CA PRO A 66 20.45 19.09 8.23
C PRO A 66 19.71 20.36 8.68
N THR A 67 18.51 20.20 9.21
CA THR A 67 17.83 21.28 9.93
C THR A 67 17.36 20.73 11.26
N GLU A 68 18.04 21.25 12.28
CA GLU A 68 17.82 21.09 13.70
C GLU A 68 16.42 21.55 14.13
N SER A 69 15.91 20.88 15.16
CA SER A 69 14.77 21.25 16.02
C SER A 69 13.34 20.94 15.54
N ALA A 70 12.75 19.92 16.19
CA ALA A 70 11.30 19.69 16.34
C ALA A 70 10.80 20.34 17.65
N PRO A 71 9.51 20.72 17.80
CA PRO A 71 8.55 19.89 18.59
C PRO A 71 7.04 20.06 18.13
N PRO A 72 5.97 19.69 18.89
CA PRO A 72 5.15 18.47 18.69
C PRO A 72 3.61 18.64 18.44
N VAL A 73 3.02 17.54 17.91
CA VAL A 73 1.65 16.96 17.91
C VAL A 73 0.40 17.75 18.40
N ALA A 74 -0.71 17.64 17.64
CA ALA A 74 -2.08 17.57 18.20
C ALA A 74 -2.99 16.63 17.38
N ALA A 75 -3.78 15.80 18.06
CA ALA A 75 -4.69 14.79 17.52
C ALA A 75 -6.11 15.32 17.35
N ASP A 76 -6.88 14.84 16.37
CA ASP A 76 -8.33 15.08 16.34
C ASP A 76 -9.14 13.89 15.82
N LYS A 77 -10.29 13.65 16.48
CA LYS A 77 -11.15 12.46 16.32
C LYS A 77 -12.25 12.71 15.29
N SER A 78 -12.59 11.72 14.45
CA SER A 78 -13.89 11.75 13.76
C SER A 78 -14.53 10.37 13.52
N LYS A 79 -15.86 10.35 13.50
CA LYS A 79 -16.77 9.22 13.74
C LYS A 79 -17.00 8.37 12.48
N SER A 80 -17.17 7.05 12.66
CA SER A 80 -17.39 6.06 11.60
C SER A 80 -18.84 6.00 11.10
N ILE A 81 -19.03 6.12 9.78
CA ILE A 81 -20.26 5.75 9.06
C ILE A 81 -20.03 4.39 8.40
N LYS A 82 -20.89 3.41 8.70
CA LYS A 82 -20.84 2.07 8.10
C LYS A 82 -21.64 2.05 6.80
N GLN A 83 -20.98 1.73 5.68
CA GLN A 83 -21.64 1.40 4.43
C GLN A 83 -20.97 0.15 3.83
N ALA A 84 -21.79 -0.85 3.50
CA ALA A 84 -21.34 -2.14 2.97
C ALA A 84 -20.65 -1.96 1.61
N ARG A 85 -19.37 -2.34 1.51
CA ARG A 85 -18.55 -2.18 0.30
C ARG A 85 -18.65 -3.41 -0.59
N LYS A 86 -18.97 -3.20 -1.88
CA LYS A 86 -18.70 -4.18 -2.95
C LYS A 86 -17.18 -4.33 -3.07
N GLN A 87 -16.68 -5.56 -2.96
CA GLN A 87 -15.23 -5.84 -3.03
C GLN A 87 -14.72 -5.58 -4.45
N THR A 88 -13.89 -4.56 -4.61
CA THR A 88 -13.22 -4.24 -5.89
C THR A 88 -11.76 -4.64 -5.74
N ASP A 89 -11.24 -5.47 -6.64
CA ASP A 89 -9.84 -5.86 -6.64
C ASP A 89 -9.03 -4.82 -7.43
N TYR A 90 -8.19 -4.08 -6.71
CA TYR A 90 -7.33 -3.03 -7.27
C TYR A 90 -5.97 -3.56 -7.73
N PHE A 91 -5.64 -4.82 -7.42
CA PHE A 91 -4.37 -5.44 -7.74
C PHE A 91 -4.59 -6.78 -8.46
N PRO A 92 -5.23 -6.76 -9.64
CA PRO A 92 -5.38 -7.99 -10.41
C PRO A 92 -3.99 -8.52 -10.78
N ASP A 93 -3.81 -9.84 -10.63
CA ASP A 93 -2.59 -10.52 -11.07
C ASP A 93 -2.28 -10.15 -12.52
N SER A 94 -1.05 -9.74 -12.80
CA SER A 94 -0.59 -9.51 -14.16
C SER A 94 -0.71 -10.82 -14.95
N VAL A 95 -1.26 -10.74 -16.17
CA VAL A 95 -1.44 -11.87 -17.10
C VAL A 95 -0.21 -12.78 -17.06
N LYS A 96 -0.40 -14.01 -16.60
CA LYS A 96 0.65 -15.03 -16.48
C LYS A 96 1.37 -15.19 -17.82
N ALA A 97 2.58 -14.65 -17.92
CA ALA A 97 3.62 -15.26 -18.74
C ALA A 97 3.84 -16.70 -18.23
N PRO A 98 4.23 -17.67 -19.07
CA PRO A 98 4.35 -19.06 -18.65
C PRO A 98 5.32 -19.13 -17.46
N VAL A 99 4.78 -19.56 -16.32
CA VAL A 99 5.49 -19.69 -15.06
C VAL A 99 6.55 -20.79 -15.22
N THR A 100 7.77 -20.40 -15.54
CA THR A 100 8.93 -21.23 -15.21
C THR A 100 9.08 -21.18 -13.70
N ASP A 101 8.86 -22.33 -13.07
CA ASP A 101 8.82 -22.62 -11.65
C ASP A 101 9.93 -21.91 -10.85
N GLU A 102 9.62 -20.71 -10.32
CA GLU A 102 10.54 -19.89 -9.52
C GLU A 102 11.01 -20.62 -8.24
N LEU A 103 10.21 -21.59 -7.75
CA LEU A 103 10.57 -22.41 -6.60
C LEU A 103 11.69 -23.40 -6.92
N ALA A 104 11.78 -23.89 -8.16
CA ALA A 104 12.85 -24.77 -8.58
C ALA A 104 14.22 -24.05 -8.63
N ILE A 105 14.23 -22.75 -8.96
CA ILE A 105 15.44 -21.92 -8.96
C ILE A 105 16.00 -21.76 -7.54
N TYR A 106 15.12 -21.65 -6.54
CA TYR A 106 15.53 -21.48 -5.14
C TYR A 106 15.98 -22.78 -4.48
N LEU A 107 15.43 -23.92 -4.91
CA LEU A 107 15.72 -25.24 -4.34
C LEU A 107 16.89 -25.96 -5.05
N GLY A 108 17.24 -25.55 -6.27
CA GLY A 108 18.26 -26.19 -7.11
C GLY A 108 19.58 -25.44 -7.20
N GLY A 109 20.00 -24.72 -6.16
CA GLY A 109 21.26 -23.98 -6.16
C GLY A 109 22.48 -24.86 -6.55
N PRO A 110 23.54 -24.27 -7.16
CA PRO A 110 24.73 -24.98 -7.62
C PRO A 110 25.51 -25.66 -6.48
#